data_AF-A0A450Z7Y3-F1
#
_entry.id   AF-A0A450Z7Y3-F1
#
_cell.length_a   1.000
_cell.length_b   1.000
_cell.length_c   1.000
_cell.angle_alpha   90.00
_cell.angle_beta   90.00
_cell.angle_gamma   90.00
#
_symmetry.space_group_name_H-M   'P 1'
#
loop_
_entity.id
_entity.type
_entity.pdbx_description
1 polymer ?
#
loop_
_entity_poly.entity_id
_entity_poly.type
_entity_poly.pdbx_seq_one_letter_code
_entity_poly.pdbx_strand_id
1 'polypeptide(L)' 'MKSILTFIARFSLCAALLHSAHAKELVGSIPGQLSVRQGAAVYTIPIQIPPGVAGMQSDLAITYNS' A
#
# COMPACT_ATOMS: atom_id res chain seq x y z
N MET A 1 3.10 -12.80 -48.66
CA MET A 1 2.71 -13.77 -47.60
C MET A 1 3.80 -13.95 -46.54
N LYS A 2 5.06 -14.22 -46.91
CA LYS A 2 6.18 -14.45 -45.97
C LYS A 2 6.44 -13.29 -44.99
N SER A 3 6.35 -12.03 -45.45
CA SER A 3 6.57 -10.82 -44.64
C SER A 3 5.50 -10.58 -43.56
N ILE A 4 4.23 -10.88 -43.85
CA ILE A 4 3.13 -10.78 -42.87
C ILE A 4 3.31 -11.81 -41.75
N LEU A 5 3.74 -13.02 -42.10
CA LEU A 5 3.97 -14.09 -41.12
C LEU A 5 5.10 -13.74 -40.14
N THR A 6 6.18 -13.13 -40.63
CA THR A 6 7.29 -12.66 -39.78
C THR A 6 6.86 -11.52 -38.85
N PHE A 7 5.97 -10.64 -39.31
CA PHE A 7 5.46 -9.53 -38.51
C PHE A 7 4.59 -10.04 -37.34
N ILE A 8 3.68 -10.98 -37.61
CA ILE A 8 2.84 -11.62 -36.58
C ILE A 8 3.72 -12.37 -35.57
N ALA A 9 4.72 -13.12 -36.03
CA ALA A 9 5.63 -13.85 -35.15
C ALA A 9 6.41 -12.93 -34.20
N ARG A 10 6.89 -11.78 -34.71
CA ARG A 10 7.59 -10.77 -33.89
C ARG A 10 6.66 -10.08 -32.91
N PHE A 11 5.43 -9.79 -33.33
CA PHE A 11 4.43 -9.18 -32.46
C PHE A 11 4.04 -10.11 -31.31
N SER A 12 3.78 -11.39 -31.59
CA SER A 12 3.52 -12.39 -30.54
C SER A 12 4.71 -12.60 -29.60
N LEU A 13 5.94 -12.59 -30.13
CA LEU A 13 7.15 -12.69 -29.30
C LEU A 13 7.31 -11.48 -28.36
N CYS A 14 7.01 -10.28 -28.85
CA CYS A 14 7.07 -9.05 -28.05
C CYS A 14 5.98 -9.03 -26.96
N ALA A 15 4.75 -9.47 -27.30
CA ALA A 15 3.67 -9.59 -26.33
C ALA A 15 3.99 -10.61 -25.23
N ALA A 16 4.62 -11.74 -25.55
CA ALA A 16 5.03 -12.75 -24.57
C ALA A 16 6.10 -12.24 -23.57
N LEU A 17 6.97 -11.32 -23.99
CA LEU A 17 8.00 -10.73 -23.13
C LEU A 17 7.43 -9.72 -22.10
N LEU A 18 6.24 -9.18 -22.34
CA LEU A 18 5.60 -8.19 -21.46
C LEU A 18 4.68 -8.80 -20.39
N HIS A 19 4.54 -10.13 -20.34
CA HIS A 19 3.48 -10.82 -19.57
C HIS A 19 3.78 -11.10 -18.09
N SER A 20 4.78 -10.51 -17.44
CA SER A 20 4.97 -10.75 -15.99
C SER A 20 5.61 -9.59 -15.24
N ALA A 21 4.79 -8.58 -14.94
CA ALA A 21 5.03 -7.65 -13.85
C ALA A 21 3.89 -7.79 -12.83
N HIS A 22 3.88 -8.91 -12.08
CA HIS A 22 2.97 -9.05 -10.96
C HIS A 22 3.52 -8.19 -9.81
N ALA A 23 2.91 -7.02 -9.59
CA ALA A 23 3.18 -6.26 -8.38
C ALA A 23 2.88 -7.17 -7.18
N LYS A 24 3.82 -7.27 -6.24
CA LYS A 24 3.55 -7.95 -4.97
C LYS A 24 2.45 -7.17 -4.28
N GLU A 25 1.42 -7.88 -3.82
CA GLU A 25 0.39 -7.32 -2.97
C GLU A 25 1.05 -6.72 -1.72
N LEU A 26 0.62 -5.51 -1.33
CA LEU A 26 1.12 -4.85 -0.14
C LEU A 26 0.74 -5.70 1.08
N VAL A 27 1.69 -6.41 1.66
CA VAL A 27 1.43 -7.20 2.88
C VAL A 27 1.56 -6.27 4.09
N GLY A 28 0.43 -6.01 4.73
CA GLY A 28 0.35 -5.30 6.00
C GLY A 28 0.22 -3.78 5.87
N SER A 29 -0.55 -3.19 6.78
CA SER A 29 -0.56 -1.76 7.07
C SER A 29 -0.77 -1.60 8.58
N ILE A 30 -0.22 -0.53 9.15
CA ILE A 30 -0.55 -0.14 10.53
C ILE A 30 -1.73 0.83 10.43
N PRO A 31 -2.89 0.51 11.04
CA PRO A 31 -4.03 1.42 11.05
C PRO A 31 -3.64 2.76 11.68
N GLY A 32 -4.00 3.85 11.00
CA GLY A 32 -3.72 5.20 11.47
C GLY A 32 -4.45 6.23 10.64
N GLN A 33 -4.44 7.46 11.11
CA GLN A 33 -5.10 8.60 10.48
C GLN A 33 -4.06 9.62 10.05
N LEU A 34 -4.17 10.03 8.79
CA LEU A 34 -3.46 11.19 8.25
C LEU A 34 -4.44 12.37 8.22
N SER A 35 -4.01 13.50 8.76
CA SER A 35 -4.73 14.78 8.65
C SER A 35 -3.76 15.92 8.39
N VAL A 36 -4.24 16.99 7.74
CA VAL A 36 -3.50 18.25 7.63
C VAL A 36 -4.09 19.21 8.64
N ARG A 37 -3.26 19.71 9.56
CA ARG A 37 -3.67 20.68 10.59
C ARG A 37 -2.75 21.88 10.53
N GLN A 38 -3.33 23.05 10.30
CA GLN A 38 -2.58 24.32 10.22
C GLN A 38 -1.44 24.29 9.19
N GLY A 39 -1.61 23.54 8.10
CA GLY A 39 -0.59 23.39 7.06
C GLY A 39 0.48 22.34 7.34
N ALA A 40 0.50 21.73 8.54
CA ALA A 40 1.39 20.62 8.88
C ALA A 40 0.71 19.26 8.65
N ALA A 41 1.50 18.26 8.25
CA ALA A 41 1.05 16.88 8.15
C ALA A 41 1.08 16.23 9.53
N VAL A 42 -0.08 15.77 9.99
CA VAL A 42 -0.24 15.09 11.28
C VAL A 42 -0.62 13.64 11.04
N TYR A 43 0.19 12.73 11.57
CA TYR A 43 -0.05 11.29 11.52
C TYR A 43 -0.31 10.76 12.93
N THR A 44 -1.42 10.05 13.11
CA THR A 44 -1.81 9.47 14.40
C THR A 44 -2.01 7.96 14.25
N ILE A 45 -1.35 7.18 15.11
CA ILE A 45 -1.49 5.72 15.17
C ILE A 45 -2.02 5.38 16.57
N PRO A 46 -3.26 4.86 16.70
CA PRO A 46 -3.79 4.45 17.99
C PRO A 46 -3.08 3.21 18.53
N ILE A 47 -2.87 3.15 19.84
CA ILE A 47 -2.31 1.98 20.54
C ILE A 47 -3.47 1.21 21.17
N GLN A 48 -3.67 -0.04 20.74
CA GLN A 48 -4.69 -0.90 21.34
C GLN A 48 -4.20 -1.47 22.66
N ILE A 49 -4.87 -1.05 23.74
CA ILE A 49 -4.55 -1.43 25.11
C ILE A 49 -5.76 -2.16 25.69
N PRO A 50 -5.61 -3.38 26.23
CA PRO A 50 -6.73 -4.07 26.86
C PRO A 50 -7.17 -3.34 28.15
N PRO A 51 -8.45 -3.47 28.56
CA PRO A 51 -8.89 -2.98 29.86
C PRO A 51 -8.08 -3.60 31.01
N GLY A 52 -7.69 -2.76 31.95
CA GLY A 52 -7.00 -3.14 33.18
C GLY A 52 -7.97 -3.43 34.33
N VAL A 53 -7.46 -3.31 35.56
CA VAL A 53 -8.25 -3.53 36.79
C VAL A 53 -9.46 -2.59 36.81
N ALA A 54 -10.61 -3.13 37.21
CA ALA A 54 -11.90 -2.44 37.21
C ALA A 54 -12.35 -1.88 35.85
N GLY A 55 -11.80 -2.40 34.74
CA GLY A 55 -12.17 -1.97 33.39
C GLY A 55 -11.53 -0.65 32.96
N MET A 56 -10.56 -0.11 33.71
CA MET A 56 -9.85 1.10 33.30
C MET A 56 -8.98 0.84 32.07
N GLN A 57 -9.19 1.60 31.00
CA GLN A 57 -8.43 1.54 29.77
C GLN A 57 -7.86 2.93 29.45
N SER A 58 -6.58 2.99 29.11
CA SER A 58 -5.95 4.24 28.67
C SER A 58 -6.12 4.41 27.17
N ASP A 59 -6.31 5.66 26.75
CA ASP A 59 -6.33 6.04 25.35
C ASP A 59 -4.97 6.66 24.99
N LEU A 60 -4.17 5.91 24.24
CA LEU A 60 -2.82 6.32 23.84
C LEU A 60 -2.68 6.25 22.32
N ALA A 61 -1.93 7.20 21.76
CA ALA A 61 -1.58 7.21 20.34
C ALA A 61 -0.17 7.76 20.12
N ILE A 62 0.51 7.25 19.09
CA ILE A 62 1.73 7.87 18.56
C ILE A 62 1.31 8.96 17.60
N THR A 63 1.76 10.19 17.83
CA THR A 63 1.47 11.34 16.96
C THR A 63 2.75 11.94 16.42
N TYR A 64 2.83 12.10 15.10
CA TYR A 64 3.87 12.85 14.40
C TYR A 64 3.27 14.15 13.83
N ASN A 65 4.02 15.24 13.92
CA ASN A 65 3.65 16.57 13.41
C ASN A 65 4.88 17.21 12.76
N SER A 66 4.80 17.53 11.46
CA SER A 66 5.91 18.04 10.62
C SER A 66 6.18 19.52 10.78
#